data_AF-A0A1V9ZWB5-F1
#
_entry.id   AF-A0A1V9ZWB5-F1
#
_cell.length_a   1.000
_cell.length_b   1.000
_cell.length_c   1.000
_cell.angle_alpha   90.00
_cell.angle_beta   90.00
_cell.angle_gamma   90.00
#
_symmetry.space_group_name_H-M   'P 1'
#
loop_
_entity.id
_entity.type
_entity.pdbx_description
1 polymer ?
#
loop_
_entity_poly.entity_id
_entity_poly.type
_entity_poly.pdbx_seq_one_letter_code
_entity_poly.pdbx_strand_id
1 'polypeptide(L)'
;MDNSVFVLKGWRFEAVKSSALSSFGRADMSERFLLPHVPLPEMLFAENALIVTHEATGWSVTFRAEDALETWAKTQRQEHHVEAIEYDVAYTCHYRGSIND
;
A
#
# COMPACT_ATOMS: atom_id res chain seq x y z
N MET A 1 6.43 4.72 15.80
CA MET A 1 6.04 3.45 15.17
C MET A 1 5.72 2.47 16.28
N ASP A 2 4.51 1.93 16.27
CA ASP A 2 4.03 0.88 17.16
C ASP A 2 4.01 -0.44 16.38
N ASN A 3 4.52 -1.51 16.98
CA ASN A 3 4.55 -2.83 16.38
C ASN A 3 3.97 -3.85 17.35
N SER A 4 2.92 -4.53 16.91
CA SER A 4 2.25 -5.57 17.68
C SER A 4 2.37 -6.91 16.97
N VAL A 5 2.76 -7.93 17.74
CA VAL A 5 3.00 -9.28 17.23
C VAL A 5 2.12 -10.27 17.98
N PHE A 6 1.46 -11.13 17.22
CA PHE A 6 0.63 -12.22 17.72
C PHE A 6 0.99 -13.51 16.97
N VAL A 7 1.18 -14.61 17.70
CA VAL A 7 1.52 -15.91 17.12
C VAL A 7 0.46 -16.93 17.49
N LEU A 8 -0.05 -17.67 16.50
CA LEU A 8 -1.06 -18.70 16.70
C LEU A 8 -0.82 -19.87 15.74
N LYS A 9 -0.59 -21.07 16.30
CA LYS A 9 -0.53 -22.34 15.54
C LYS A 9 0.41 -22.28 14.31
N GLY A 10 1.62 -21.75 14.48
CA GLY A 10 2.63 -21.65 13.41
C GLY A 10 2.42 -20.48 12.43
N TRP A 11 1.46 -19.59 12.73
CA TRP A 11 1.27 -18.34 12.01
C TRP A 11 1.66 -17.16 12.88
N ARG A 12 2.48 -16.26 12.34
CA ARG A 12 2.88 -15.00 12.95
C ARG A 12 2.16 -13.86 12.25
N PHE A 13 1.46 -13.04 13.03
CA PHE A 13 0.76 -11.85 12.59
C PHE A 13 1.48 -10.63 13.15
N GLU A 14 1.90 -9.70 12.29
CA GLU A 14 2.52 -8.44 12.67
C GLU A 14 1.65 -7.29 12.20
N ALA A 15 1.29 -6.39 13.10
CA ALA A 15 0.64 -5.14 12.75
C ALA A 15 1.57 -3.97 13.11
N VAL A 16 2.05 -3.29 12.07
CA VAL A 16 2.87 -2.09 12.14
C VAL A 16 1.96 -0.88 11.97
N LYS A 17 2.04 0.05 12.92
CA LYS A 17 1.28 1.30 12.91
C LYS A 17 2.23 2.49 13.05
N SER A 18 2.05 3.46 12.17
CA SER A 18 2.78 4.72 12.13
C SER A 18 1.81 5.88 11.92
N SER A 19 2.33 7.10 11.97
CA SER A 19 1.56 8.30 11.63
C SER A 19 1.25 8.35 10.13
N ALA A 20 0.23 9.11 9.76
CA ALA A 20 -0.01 9.44 8.36
C ALA A 20 1.21 10.14 7.74
N LEU A 21 1.42 9.91 6.45
CA LEU A 21 2.51 10.48 5.67
C LEU A 21 2.43 12.01 5.69
N SER A 22 3.58 12.66 5.81
CA SER A 22 3.66 14.11 5.68
C SER A 22 3.34 14.56 4.25
N SER A 23 3.07 15.85 4.06
CA SER A 23 2.89 16.41 2.71
C SER A 23 4.11 16.21 1.82
N PHE A 24 5.31 16.27 2.39
CA PHE A 24 6.55 15.97 1.66
C PHE A 24 6.61 14.50 1.23
N GLY A 25 6.33 13.56 2.15
CA GLY A 25 6.30 12.14 1.81
C GLY A 25 5.25 11.79 0.76
N ARG A 26 4.10 12.49 0.76
CA ARG A 26 3.06 12.30 -0.27
C ARG A 26 3.50 12.80 -1.64
N ALA A 27 4.23 13.91 -1.70
CA ALA A 27 4.80 14.41 -2.95
C ALA A 27 5.82 13.41 -3.52
N ASP A 28 6.77 12.95 -2.70
CA ASP A 28 7.76 11.93 -3.08
C ASP A 28 7.10 10.64 -3.58
N MET A 29 6.09 10.14 -2.87
CA MET A 29 5.35 8.95 -3.28
C MET A 29 4.59 9.16 -4.59
N SER A 30 3.99 10.33 -4.79
CA SER A 30 3.29 10.66 -6.03
C SER A 30 4.25 10.66 -7.23
N GLU A 31 5.46 11.21 -7.07
CA GLU A 31 6.51 11.16 -8.09
C GLU A 31 6.93 9.72 -8.42
N ARG A 32 7.19 8.90 -7.39
CA ARG A 32 7.53 7.47 -7.55
C ARG A 32 6.45 6.70 -8.30
N PHE A 33 5.19 7.06 -8.08
CA PHE A 33 4.05 6.45 -8.76
C PHE A 33 3.69 7.13 -10.08
N LEU A 34 4.43 8.13 -10.57
CA LEU A 34 4.13 8.83 -11.83
C LEU A 34 2.71 9.44 -11.85
N LEU A 35 2.33 10.11 -10.76
CA LEU A 35 1.01 10.71 -10.54
C LEU A 35 1.06 12.26 -10.36
N PRO A 36 1.75 13.03 -11.24
CA PRO A 36 2.08 14.44 -10.98
C PRO A 36 0.88 15.38 -10.74
N HIS A 37 -0.32 14.98 -11.18
CA HIS A 37 -1.55 15.77 -11.04
C HIS A 37 -2.66 15.05 -10.27
N VAL A 38 -2.37 13.89 -9.69
CA VAL A 38 -3.33 13.17 -8.85
C VAL A 38 -2.95 13.40 -7.40
N PRO A 39 -3.82 14.01 -6.59
CA PRO A 39 -3.60 14.00 -5.15
C PRO A 39 -3.61 12.55 -4.66
N LEU A 40 -2.72 12.22 -3.72
CA LEU A 40 -2.86 11.01 -2.92
C LEU A 40 -3.90 11.24 -1.81
N PRO A 41 -4.43 10.17 -1.19
CA PRO A 41 -5.35 10.31 -0.05
C PRO A 41 -4.79 11.25 1.04
N GLU A 42 -5.67 12.07 1.64
CA GLU A 42 -5.26 13.03 2.68
C GLU A 42 -4.59 12.33 3.87
N MET A 43 -5.23 11.27 4.36
CA MET A 43 -4.68 10.37 5.37
C MET A 43 -4.10 9.13 4.69
N LEU A 44 -2.80 9.16 4.42
CA LEU A 44 -2.08 8.02 3.86
C LEU A 44 -1.15 7.40 4.90
N PHE A 45 -1.46 6.20 5.37
CA PHE A 45 -0.60 5.47 6.31
C PHE A 45 0.36 4.54 5.57
N ALA A 46 1.29 5.08 4.78
CA ALA A 46 2.11 4.24 3.89
C ALA A 46 3.05 3.28 4.63
N GLU A 47 3.45 3.62 5.84
CA GLU A 47 4.29 2.77 6.70
C GLU A 47 3.49 1.73 7.50
N ASN A 48 2.15 1.79 7.47
CA ASN A 48 1.35 0.77 8.13
C ASN A 48 1.38 -0.52 7.31
N ALA A 49 1.47 -1.63 8.03
CA ALA A 49 1.44 -2.95 7.43
C ALA A 49 0.70 -3.94 8.34
N LEU A 50 -0.04 -4.85 7.71
CA LEU A 50 -0.37 -6.13 8.31
C LEU A 50 0.43 -7.21 7.58
N ILE A 51 1.22 -7.97 8.31
CA ILE A 51 2.10 -9.02 7.77
C ILE A 51 1.64 -10.34 8.39
N VAL A 52 1.39 -11.34 7.56
CA VAL A 52 0.99 -12.69 7.99
C VAL A 52 1.99 -13.68 7.43
N THR A 53 2.71 -14.37 8.31
CA THR A 53 3.81 -15.27 7.95
C THR A 53 3.52 -16.68 8.46
N HIS A 54 3.68 -17.69 7.60
CA HIS A 54 3.71 -19.09 8.01
C HIS A 54 5.14 -19.44 8.44
N GLU A 55 5.35 -19.65 9.74
CA GLU A 55 6.69 -19.72 10.32
C GLU A 55 7.51 -20.90 9.79
N ALA A 56 6.86 -22.02 9.47
CA ALA A 56 7.56 -23.21 8.98
C ALA A 56 8.12 -23.05 7.56
N THR A 57 7.49 -22.23 6.72
CA THR A 57 7.89 -22.06 5.30
C THR A 57 8.50 -20.70 5.01
N GLY A 58 8.36 -19.71 5.89
CA GLY A 58 8.77 -18.33 5.62
C GLY A 58 7.81 -17.55 4.71
N TRP A 59 6.99 -18.26 3.92
CA TRP A 59 5.91 -17.69 3.12
C TRP A 59 5.10 -16.66 3.90
N SER A 60 4.91 -15.48 3.29
CA SER A 60 4.19 -14.37 3.91
C SER A 60 3.32 -13.62 2.93
N VAL A 61 2.24 -13.04 3.46
CA VAL A 61 1.44 -12.03 2.77
C VAL A 61 1.46 -10.74 3.58
N THR A 62 1.74 -9.64 2.89
CA THR A 62 1.85 -8.31 3.48
C THR A 62 0.79 -7.40 2.86
N PHE A 63 0.08 -6.64 3.68
CA PHE A 63 -0.93 -5.66 3.24
C PHE A 63 -0.45 -4.27 3.60
N ARG A 64 -0.16 -3.45 2.58
CA ARG A 64 0.28 -2.06 2.74
C ARG A 64 -0.53 -1.11 1.88
N ALA A 65 -0.74 0.11 2.37
CA ALA A 65 -1.36 1.17 1.59
C ALA A 65 -0.51 1.58 0.37
N GLU A 66 0.83 1.54 0.52
CA GLU A 66 1.76 1.80 -0.58
C GLU A 66 1.55 0.84 -1.76
N ASP A 67 1.49 -0.47 -1.49
CA ASP A 67 1.30 -1.50 -2.53
C ASP A 67 -0.10 -1.40 -3.19
N ALA A 68 -1.12 -1.08 -2.38
CA ALA A 68 -2.47 -0.86 -2.88
C ALA A 68 -2.55 0.34 -3.84
N LEU A 69 -1.93 1.47 -3.46
CA LEU A 69 -1.86 2.66 -4.28
C LEU A 69 -1.01 2.46 -5.53
N GLU A 70 0.10 1.74 -5.43
CA GLU A 70 0.91 1.40 -6.59
C GLU A 70 0.10 0.53 -7.59
N THR A 71 -0.67 -0.44 -7.08
CA THR A 71 -1.56 -1.27 -7.89
C THR A 71 -2.61 -0.41 -8.60
N TRP A 72 -3.28 0.48 -7.86
CA TRP A 72 -4.23 1.44 -8.43
C TRP A 72 -3.58 2.31 -9.51
N ALA A 73 -2.42 2.90 -9.23
CA ALA A 73 -1.71 3.77 -10.15
C ALA A 73 -1.30 3.05 -11.44
N LYS A 74 -0.87 1.78 -11.34
CA LYS A 74 -0.57 0.92 -12.49
C LYS A 74 -1.83 0.65 -13.32
N THR A 75 -2.95 0.31 -12.70
CA THR A 75 -4.23 0.08 -13.39
C THR A 75 -4.69 1.33 -14.12
N GLN A 76 -4.69 2.49 -13.45
CA GLN A 76 -5.07 3.77 -14.05
C GLN A 76 -4.21 4.11 -15.29
N ARG A 77 -2.89 3.90 -15.21
CA ARG A 77 -2.00 4.11 -16.37
C ARG A 77 -2.31 3.17 -17.55
N GLN A 78 -2.67 1.92 -17.25
CA GLN A 78 -3.03 0.94 -18.27
C GLN A 78 -4.36 1.27 -18.93
N GLU A 79 -5.35 1.72 -18.15
CA GLU A 79 -6.70 1.97 -18.66
C GLU A 79 -6.81 3.29 -19.43
N HIS A 80 -6.08 4.34 -19.02
CA HIS A 80 -6.30 5.68 -19.56
C HIS A 80 -5.36 6.08 -20.71
N HIS A 81 -4.19 5.44 -20.89
CA HIS A 81 -3.22 5.62 -22.00
C HIS A 81 -2.84 7.07 -22.47
N VAL A 82 -3.39 8.14 -21.89
CA VAL A 82 -3.08 9.57 -22.06
C VAL A 82 -3.60 10.29 -20.79
N GLU A 83 -3.00 11.43 -20.42
CA GLU A 83 -3.25 12.18 -19.16
C GLU A 83 -4.69 12.07 -18.67
N ALA A 84 -4.91 11.36 -17.56
CA ALA A 84 -6.26 11.10 -17.09
C ALA A 84 -6.93 12.42 -16.70
N ILE A 85 -8.01 12.72 -17.42
CA ILE A 85 -8.78 13.96 -17.31
C ILE A 85 -9.81 13.86 -16.18
N GLU A 86 -10.12 12.63 -15.76
CA GLU A 86 -10.96 12.28 -14.62
C GLU A 86 -10.32 11.10 -13.88
N TYR A 87 -9.83 11.35 -12.68
CA TYR A 87 -9.50 10.28 -11.74
C TYR A 87 -10.70 10.13 -10.81
N ASP A 88 -11.21 8.89 -10.64
CA ASP A 88 -12.04 8.65 -9.48
C ASP A 88 -11.15 8.92 -8.25
N VAL A 89 -11.54 9.88 -7.42
CA VAL A 89 -10.89 10.10 -6.11
C VAL A 89 -11.29 9.00 -5.12
N ALA A 90 -11.82 7.88 -5.63
CA ALA A 90 -12.25 6.72 -4.85
C ALA A 90 -11.09 5.76 -4.57
N TYR A 91 -9.99 5.85 -5.35
CA TYR A 91 -8.81 5.00 -5.20
C TYR A 91 -9.17 3.49 -5.20
N THR A 92 -10.16 3.13 -6.00
CA THR A 92 -10.69 1.76 -6.06
C THR A 92 -9.62 0.83 -6.59
N CYS A 93 -9.16 -0.13 -5.80
CA CYS A 93 -8.11 -1.07 -6.21
C CYS A 93 -8.50 -2.52 -5.94
N HIS A 94 -7.99 -3.43 -6.77
CA HIS A 94 -8.14 -4.88 -6.61
C HIS A 94 -6.95 -5.52 -5.89
N TYR A 95 -6.21 -4.75 -5.09
CA TYR A 95 -5.07 -5.24 -4.31
C TYR A 95 -5.51 -6.32 -3.30
N ARG A 96 -4.78 -7.43 -3.24
CA ARG A 96 -5.09 -8.60 -2.39
C ARG A 96 -3.97 -8.98 -1.43
N GLY A 97 -2.99 -8.10 -1.24
CA GLY A 97 -1.77 -8.39 -0.51
C GLY A 97 -0.59 -8.70 -1.44
N SER A 98 0.60 -8.43 -0.94
CA SER A 98 1.89 -8.69 -1.58
C SER A 98 2.45 -9.98 -1.00
N ILE A 99 2.68 -10.98 -1.84
CA ILE A 99 3.21 -12.29 -1.42
C ILE A 99 4.74 -12.25 -1.47
N ASN A 100 5.39 -12.77 -0.43
CA ASN A 100 6.82 -13.04 -0.41
C ASN A 100 7.06 -14.51 -0.02
N ASP A 101 7.89 -15.20 -0.79
CA ASP A 101 8.23 -16.61 -0.63
C ASP A 101 9.65 -16.77 -0.08
#